data_AF-A0A7V7KJM4-F1
#
_entry.id   AF-A0A7V7KJM4-F1
#
_cell.length_a   1.000
_cell.length_b   1.000
_cell.length_c   1.000
_cell.angle_alpha   90.00
_cell.angle_beta   90.00
_cell.angle_gamma   90.00
#
_symmetry.space_group_name_H-M   'P 1'
#
loop_
_entity.id
_entity.type
_entity.pdbx_description
1 polymer ?
#
loop_
_entity_poly.entity_id
_entity_poly.type
_entity_poly.pdbx_seq_one_letter_code
_entity_poly.pdbx_strand_id
1 'polypeptide(L)'
;MSSQQPAEPSRELVWDRVKKAAQDHHNHHKERGTSKLIGIDADQSPQYVSDWKAGRSPIPMATLAKLASLYGVSAGYLAGYTDDPTPRTPADEATLRAKMVELVESVVTDLNPNAPPSLVVELCDLALSMLQDKQPDEMVIGALYKRMKQREHE
;
A
#
# COMPACT_ATOMS: atom_id res chain seq x y z
N MET A 1 30.51 10.58 -22.59
CA MET A 1 29.04 10.68 -22.47
C MET A 1 28.72 10.82 -20.99
N SER A 2 28.50 12.04 -20.51
CA SER A 2 28.18 12.27 -19.09
C SER A 2 26.71 11.97 -18.88
N SER A 3 26.42 10.85 -18.22
CA SER A 3 25.07 10.52 -17.74
C SER A 3 24.62 11.63 -16.80
N GLN A 4 23.71 12.50 -17.24
CA GLN A 4 23.03 13.42 -16.33
C GLN A 4 22.23 12.57 -15.34
N GLN A 5 22.73 12.47 -14.10
CA GLN A 5 21.90 11.98 -13.00
C GLN A 5 20.64 12.85 -12.93
N PRO A 6 19.45 12.26 -12.79
CA PRO A 6 18.24 13.04 -12.55
C PRO A 6 18.47 13.93 -11.33
N ALA A 7 18.11 15.20 -11.43
CA ALA A 7 18.25 16.14 -10.33
C ALA A 7 17.50 15.60 -9.11
N GLU A 8 18.21 15.46 -7.99
CA GLU A 8 17.56 15.05 -6.73
C GLU A 8 16.46 16.06 -6.36
N PRO A 9 15.27 15.61 -5.96
CA PRO A 9 14.20 16.49 -5.52
C PRO A 9 14.65 17.37 -4.36
N SER A 10 14.19 18.62 -4.32
CA SER A 10 14.57 19.53 -3.23
C SER A 10 14.00 19.05 -1.90
N ARG A 11 14.78 19.20 -0.82
CA ARG A 11 14.34 18.82 0.54
C ARG A 11 13.10 19.60 0.98
N GLU A 12 12.98 20.84 0.53
CA GLU A 12 11.81 21.70 0.75
C GLU A 12 10.55 21.11 0.10
N LEU A 13 10.64 20.64 -1.15
CA LEU A 13 9.52 19.98 -1.84
C LEU A 13 9.08 18.71 -1.10
N VAL A 14 10.04 17.87 -0.68
CA VAL A 14 9.77 16.65 0.08
C VAL A 14 9.02 16.98 1.37
N TRP A 15 9.52 17.97 2.13
CA TRP A 15 8.87 18.41 3.36
C TRP A 15 7.46 18.94 3.11
N ASP A 16 7.27 19.77 2.09
CA ASP A 16 5.96 20.34 1.75
C ASP A 16 4.93 19.27 1.38
N ARG A 17 5.35 18.23 0.66
CA ARG A 17 4.47 17.10 0.31
C ARG A 17 4.11 16.25 1.51
N VAL A 18 5.09 15.93 2.38
CA VAL A 18 4.83 15.21 3.64
C VAL A 18 3.89 16.01 4.53
N LYS A 19 4.14 17.31 4.68
CA LYS A 19 3.29 18.23 5.44
C LYS A 19 1.86 18.23 4.89
N LYS A 20 1.69 18.45 3.58
CA LYS A 20 0.37 18.48 2.95
C LYS A 20 -0.39 17.16 3.14
N ALA A 21 0.25 16.02 2.87
CA ALA A 21 -0.36 14.70 3.04
C ALA A 21 -0.77 14.43 4.50
N ALA A 22 0.05 14.84 5.47
CA ALA A 22 -0.30 14.72 6.88
C ALA A 22 -1.48 15.63 7.27
N GLN A 23 -1.55 16.86 6.74
CA GLN A 23 -2.68 17.76 7.00
C GLN A 23 -3.98 17.20 6.45
N ASP A 24 -3.95 16.63 5.24
CA ASP A 24 -5.12 16.02 4.60
C ASP A 24 -5.57 14.76 5.36
N HIS A 25 -4.63 13.88 5.73
CA HIS A 25 -4.92 12.66 6.49
C HIS A 25 -5.54 12.94 7.88
N HIS A 26 -5.02 13.92 8.61
CA HIS A 26 -5.48 14.25 9.96
C HIS A 26 -6.63 15.27 10.00
N ASN A 27 -7.11 15.74 8.84
CA ASN A 27 -8.04 16.88 8.74
C ASN A 27 -7.56 18.10 9.57
N HIS A 28 -6.25 18.34 9.56
CA HIS A 28 -5.57 19.34 10.41
C HIS A 28 -4.81 20.34 9.55
N HIS A 29 -5.54 21.29 8.96
CA HIS A 29 -4.97 22.27 8.00
C HIS A 29 -4.08 23.36 8.64
N LYS A 30 -3.94 23.40 9.97
CA LYS A 30 -3.08 24.38 10.65
C LYS A 30 -1.66 23.84 10.76
N GLU A 31 -0.66 24.66 10.45
CA GLU A 31 0.75 24.26 10.55
C GLU A 31 1.17 23.90 11.98
N ARG A 32 0.58 24.59 12.98
CA ARG A 32 0.85 24.31 14.39
C ARG A 32 0.34 22.91 14.74
N GLY A 33 1.26 22.03 15.10
CA GLY A 33 0.97 20.65 15.52
C GLY A 33 1.20 19.60 14.43
N THR A 34 1.25 19.96 13.15
CA THR A 34 1.48 18.98 12.06
C THR A 34 2.82 18.26 12.21
N SER A 35 3.90 18.96 12.58
CA SER A 35 5.20 18.31 12.84
C SER A 35 5.16 17.31 13.99
N LYS A 36 4.30 17.53 14.99
CA LYS A 36 4.12 16.57 16.09
C LYS A 36 3.41 15.30 15.59
N LEU A 37 2.36 15.47 14.77
CA LEU A 37 1.63 14.36 14.16
C LEU A 37 2.55 13.53 13.25
N ILE A 38 3.31 14.18 12.36
CA ILE A 38 4.30 13.52 11.50
C ILE A 38 5.32 12.72 12.32
N GLY A 39 5.79 13.26 13.46
CA GLY A 39 6.71 12.54 14.34
C GLY A 39 6.10 11.28 14.95
N ILE A 40 4.84 11.34 15.38
CA ILE A 40 4.10 10.18 15.89
C ILE A 40 3.92 9.13 14.79
N ASP A 41 3.45 9.54 13.61
CA ASP A 41 3.21 8.67 12.46
C ASP A 41 4.50 8.01 11.95
N ALA A 42 5.60 8.77 11.94
CA ALA A 42 6.92 8.30 11.52
C ALA A 42 7.59 7.42 12.59
N ASP A 43 7.11 7.42 13.83
CA ASP A 43 7.82 6.90 15.01
C ASP A 43 9.23 7.52 15.15
N GLN A 44 9.27 8.85 15.13
CA GLN A 44 10.50 9.64 15.17
C GLN A 44 10.42 10.76 16.19
N SER A 45 11.57 11.14 16.74
CA SER A 45 11.64 12.20 17.74
C SER A 45 11.32 13.58 17.14
N PRO A 46 10.82 14.54 17.94
CA PRO A 46 10.60 15.91 17.48
C PRO A 46 11.84 16.59 16.91
N GLN A 47 13.03 16.18 17.37
CA GLN A 47 14.31 16.70 16.89
C GLN A 47 14.53 16.32 15.42
N TYR A 48 14.32 15.06 15.05
CA TYR A 48 14.45 14.60 13.66
C TYR A 48 13.46 15.32 12.74
N VAL A 49 12.20 15.48 13.17
CA VAL A 49 11.19 16.19 12.38
C VAL A 49 11.58 17.67 12.19
N SER A 50 12.15 18.31 13.21
CA SER A 50 12.66 19.68 13.12
C SER A 50 13.81 19.78 12.12
N ASP A 51 14.72 18.79 12.10
CA ASP A 51 15.83 18.73 11.15
C ASP A 51 15.36 18.52 9.72
N TRP A 52 14.32 17.71 9.50
CA TRP A 52 13.68 17.55 8.20
C TRP A 52 13.02 18.85 7.72
N LYS A 53 12.23 19.49 8.60
CA LYS A 53 11.56 20.76 8.32
C LYS A 53 12.54 21.87 7.94
N ALA A 54 13.69 21.92 8.62
CA ALA A 54 14.73 22.90 8.35
C ALA A 54 15.65 22.52 7.17
N GLY A 55 15.42 21.36 6.52
CA GLY A 55 16.26 20.85 5.44
C GLY A 55 17.67 20.43 5.89
N ARG A 56 17.94 20.37 7.20
CA ARG A 56 19.25 19.96 7.77
C ARG A 56 19.53 18.49 7.51
N SER A 57 18.50 17.66 7.55
CA SER A 57 18.59 16.21 7.32
C SER A 57 17.54 15.76 6.30
N PRO A 58 17.87 14.81 5.40
CA PRO A 58 16.87 14.19 4.54
C PRO A 58 15.93 13.28 5.35
N ILE A 59 14.70 13.10 4.86
CA ILE A 59 13.79 12.09 5.40
C ILE A 59 14.21 10.72 4.82
N PRO A 60 14.50 9.70 5.65
CA PRO A 60 14.85 8.39 5.15
C PRO A 60 13.75 7.79 4.26
N MET A 61 14.14 7.09 3.18
CA MET A 61 13.18 6.50 2.25
C MET A 61 12.22 5.50 2.94
N ALA A 62 12.72 4.75 3.94
CA ALA A 62 11.89 3.86 4.75
C ALA A 62 10.80 4.63 5.51
N THR A 63 11.12 5.81 6.04
CA THR A 63 10.14 6.69 6.71
C THR A 63 9.14 7.25 5.71
N LEU A 64 9.58 7.69 4.52
CA LEU A 64 8.69 8.16 3.46
C LEU A 64 7.73 7.06 3.00
N ALA A 65 8.19 5.82 2.87
CA ALA A 65 7.34 4.69 2.51
C ALA A 65 6.28 4.40 3.58
N LYS A 66 6.65 4.45 4.87
CA LYS A 66 5.72 4.30 6.00
C LYS A 66 4.64 5.38 5.98
N LEU A 67 5.05 6.65 5.86
CA LEU A 67 4.13 7.79 5.81
C LEU A 67 3.23 7.75 4.57
N ALA A 68 3.77 7.37 3.41
CA ALA A 68 3.00 7.23 2.18
C ALA A 68 1.88 6.20 2.31
N SER A 69 2.20 5.03 2.87
CA SER A 69 1.21 3.97 3.17
C SER A 69 0.11 4.47 4.11
N LEU A 70 0.49 5.15 5.20
CA LEU A 70 -0.45 5.68 6.18
C LEU A 70 -1.36 6.78 5.61
N TYR A 71 -0.78 7.70 4.82
CA TYR A 71 -1.49 8.85 4.26
C TYR A 71 -2.25 8.54 2.97
N GLY A 72 -2.18 7.31 2.46
CA GLY A 72 -2.87 6.91 1.24
C GLY A 72 -2.31 7.57 -0.02
N VAL A 73 -1.01 7.87 -0.05
CA VAL A 73 -0.32 8.48 -1.21
C VAL A 73 0.87 7.64 -1.66
N SER A 74 1.45 7.96 -2.82
CA SER A 74 2.65 7.27 -3.30
C SER A 74 3.92 7.74 -2.60
N ALA A 75 4.84 6.83 -2.31
CA ALA A 75 6.14 7.18 -1.76
C ALA A 75 6.97 8.02 -2.74
N GLY A 76 6.78 7.81 -4.05
CA GLY A 76 7.40 8.64 -5.10
C GLY A 76 6.88 10.08 -5.09
N TYR A 77 5.59 10.28 -4.78
CA TYR A 77 5.04 11.61 -4.56
C TYR A 77 5.69 12.27 -3.36
N LEU A 78 5.70 11.63 -2.19
CA LEU A 78 6.35 12.23 -1.00
C LEU A 78 7.84 12.52 -1.23
N ALA A 79 8.54 11.63 -1.92
CA ALA A 79 9.96 11.78 -2.25
C ALA A 79 10.25 12.83 -3.33
N GLY A 80 9.24 13.42 -3.98
CA GLY A 80 9.45 14.47 -4.98
C GLY A 80 9.71 13.99 -6.41
N TYR A 81 9.59 12.68 -6.69
CA TYR A 81 9.90 12.09 -8.01
C TYR A 81 8.74 12.08 -9.00
N THR A 82 7.51 12.31 -8.54
CA THR A 82 6.30 12.37 -9.38
C THR A 82 5.30 13.35 -8.78
N ASP A 83 4.54 14.07 -9.60
CA ASP A 83 3.45 14.93 -9.12
C ASP A 83 2.16 14.15 -8.82
N ASP A 84 2.09 12.88 -9.25
CA ASP A 84 0.94 12.00 -9.02
C ASP A 84 0.94 11.41 -7.59
N PRO A 85 0.00 11.82 -6.71
CA PRO A 85 -0.10 11.30 -5.36
C PRO A 85 -0.65 9.87 -5.32
N THR A 86 -1.19 9.35 -6.42
CA THR A 86 -1.83 8.03 -6.47
C THR A 86 -0.85 6.91 -6.13
N PRO A 87 -1.11 6.09 -5.10
CA PRO A 87 -0.29 4.92 -4.80
C PRO A 87 -0.17 4.02 -6.05
N ARG A 88 1.06 3.65 -6.44
CA ARG A 88 1.30 2.72 -7.57
C ARG A 88 0.80 1.30 -7.29
N THR A 89 0.55 1.00 -6.03
CA THR A 89 -0.18 -0.18 -5.57
C THR A 89 -1.03 0.32 -4.40
N PRO A 90 -2.36 0.40 -4.53
CA PRO A 90 -3.21 0.73 -3.40
C PRO A 90 -2.87 -0.22 -2.25
N ALA A 91 -2.76 0.28 -1.02
CA ALA A 91 -2.63 -0.59 0.15
C ALA A 91 -3.77 -1.64 0.16
N ASP A 92 -4.95 -1.21 -0.30
CA ASP A 92 -6.11 -2.07 -0.56
C ASP A 92 -5.80 -3.24 -1.51
N GLU A 93 -5.01 -3.04 -2.57
CA GLU A 93 -4.71 -4.12 -3.52
C GLU A 93 -3.77 -5.16 -2.90
N ALA A 94 -2.78 -4.74 -2.11
CA ALA A 94 -1.91 -5.66 -1.39
C ALA A 94 -2.71 -6.46 -0.35
N THR A 95 -3.61 -5.80 0.38
CA THR A 95 -4.51 -6.44 1.34
C THR A 95 -5.48 -7.41 0.65
N LEU A 96 -6.08 -7.02 -0.48
CA LEU A 96 -6.97 -7.87 -1.27
C LEU A 96 -6.23 -9.11 -1.81
N ARG A 97 -5.00 -8.94 -2.30
CA ARG A 97 -4.17 -10.07 -2.76
C ARG A 97 -3.76 -11.00 -1.63
N ALA A 98 -3.38 -10.45 -0.46
CA ALA A 98 -3.07 -11.28 0.72
C ALA A 98 -4.30 -12.10 1.14
N LYS A 99 -5.47 -11.46 1.19
CA LYS A 99 -6.75 -12.11 1.52
C LYS A 99 -7.16 -13.16 0.48
N MET A 100 -6.97 -12.87 -0.80
CA MET A 100 -7.17 -13.82 -1.90
C MET A 100 -6.34 -15.08 -1.70
N VAL A 101 -5.03 -14.94 -1.40
CA VAL A 101 -4.15 -16.10 -1.16
C VAL A 101 -4.65 -16.93 0.02
N GLU A 102 -4.96 -16.29 1.14
CA GLU A 102 -5.46 -16.97 2.36
C GLU A 102 -6.73 -17.78 2.08
N LEU A 103 -7.72 -17.19 1.40
CA LEU A 103 -8.97 -17.86 1.06
C LEU A 103 -8.76 -19.03 0.10
N VAL A 104 -7.95 -18.85 -0.95
CA VAL A 104 -7.66 -19.92 -1.92
C VAL A 104 -6.88 -21.05 -1.27
N GLU A 105 -5.87 -20.74 -0.45
CA GLU A 105 -5.07 -21.74 0.26
C GLU A 105 -5.92 -22.58 1.21
N SER A 106 -6.84 -21.95 1.96
CA SER A 106 -7.79 -22.66 2.82
C SER A 106 -8.64 -23.66 2.02
N VAL A 107 -9.26 -23.22 0.91
CA VAL A 107 -10.13 -24.11 0.10
C VAL A 107 -9.33 -25.24 -0.57
N VAL A 108 -8.15 -24.92 -1.10
CA VAL A 108 -7.29 -25.91 -1.77
C VAL A 108 -6.83 -26.97 -0.77
N THR A 109 -6.40 -26.56 0.42
CA THR A 109 -5.95 -27.47 1.48
C THR A 109 -7.08 -28.40 1.95
N ASP A 110 -8.30 -27.86 2.11
CA ASP A 110 -9.45 -28.62 2.62
C ASP A 110 -9.99 -29.64 1.61
N LEU A 111 -9.99 -29.31 0.31
CA LEU A 111 -10.64 -30.15 -0.71
C LEU A 111 -9.66 -30.99 -1.53
N ASN A 112 -8.59 -30.39 -2.04
CA ASN A 112 -7.62 -31.08 -2.87
C ASN A 112 -6.24 -30.40 -2.77
N PRO A 113 -5.39 -30.83 -1.81
CA PRO A 113 -4.07 -30.23 -1.60
C PRO A 113 -3.12 -30.45 -2.79
N ASN A 114 -3.47 -31.33 -3.73
CA ASN A 114 -2.72 -31.59 -4.96
C ASN A 114 -3.40 -30.97 -6.19
N ALA A 115 -4.23 -29.93 -6.01
CA ALA A 115 -4.89 -29.25 -7.11
C ALA A 115 -3.87 -28.80 -8.18
N PRO A 116 -4.19 -28.96 -9.48
CA PRO A 116 -3.27 -28.55 -10.53
C PRO A 116 -3.06 -27.04 -10.49
N PRO A 117 -1.85 -26.52 -10.80
CA PRO A 117 -1.55 -25.10 -10.75
C PRO A 117 -2.52 -24.24 -11.57
N SER A 118 -3.00 -24.74 -12.70
CA SER A 118 -4.00 -24.04 -13.53
C SER A 118 -5.31 -23.79 -12.78
N LEU A 119 -5.78 -24.75 -11.99
CA LEU A 119 -6.98 -24.57 -11.17
C LEU A 119 -6.73 -23.55 -10.06
N VAL A 120 -5.57 -23.60 -9.40
CA VAL A 120 -5.21 -22.61 -8.37
C VAL A 120 -5.19 -21.20 -8.93
N VAL A 121 -4.65 -21.00 -10.14
CA VAL A 121 -4.67 -19.70 -10.83
C VAL A 121 -6.10 -19.24 -11.10
N GLU A 122 -6.98 -20.12 -11.61
CA GLU A 122 -8.39 -19.78 -11.84
C GLU A 122 -9.12 -19.40 -10.54
N LEU A 123 -8.82 -20.07 -9.44
CA LEU A 123 -9.38 -19.76 -8.12
C LEU A 123 -8.89 -18.41 -7.60
N CYS A 124 -7.61 -18.08 -7.80
CA CYS A 124 -7.06 -16.76 -7.49
C CYS A 124 -7.77 -15.66 -8.28
N ASP A 125 -7.95 -15.82 -9.59
CA ASP A 125 -8.63 -14.82 -10.43
C ASP A 125 -10.09 -14.62 -9.98
N LEU A 126 -10.81 -15.71 -9.68
CA LEU A 126 -12.16 -15.66 -9.15
C LEU A 126 -12.22 -14.93 -7.81
N ALA A 127 -11.38 -15.32 -6.84
CA ALA A 127 -11.34 -14.70 -5.52
C ALA A 127 -11.00 -13.21 -5.60
N LEU A 128 -10.01 -12.83 -6.41
CA LEU A 128 -9.62 -11.44 -6.57
C LEU A 128 -10.75 -10.60 -7.15
N SER A 129 -11.45 -11.09 -8.17
CA SER A 129 -12.60 -10.39 -8.76
C SER A 129 -13.73 -10.15 -7.74
N MET A 130 -14.06 -11.16 -6.94
CA MET A 130 -15.13 -11.04 -5.94
C MET A 130 -14.74 -10.12 -4.78
N LEU A 131 -13.47 -10.15 -4.35
CA LEU A 131 -12.96 -9.25 -3.33
C LEU A 131 -12.92 -7.79 -3.81
N GLN A 132 -12.60 -7.56 -5.09
CA GLN A 132 -12.71 -6.23 -5.71
C GLN A 132 -14.15 -5.71 -5.73
N ASP A 133 -15.12 -6.61 -5.94
CA ASP A 133 -16.56 -6.32 -5.86
C ASP A 133 -17.09 -6.23 -4.41
N LYS A 134 -16.20 -6.23 -3.42
CA LYS A 134 -16.50 -6.15 -1.98
C LYS A 134 -17.45 -7.25 -1.49
N GLN A 135 -17.41 -8.43 -2.12
CA GLN A 135 -18.16 -9.58 -1.64
C GLN A 135 -17.62 -10.03 -0.27
N PRO A 136 -18.49 -10.49 0.64
CA PRO A 136 -18.05 -11.02 1.93
C PRO A 136 -17.33 -12.36 1.75
N ASP A 137 -16.43 -12.69 2.67
CA ASP A 137 -15.53 -13.84 2.56
C ASP A 137 -16.28 -15.16 2.43
N GLU A 138 -17.42 -15.30 3.12
CA GLU A 138 -18.26 -16.50 3.05
C GLU A 138 -18.78 -16.76 1.64
N MET A 139 -19.10 -15.70 0.89
CA MET A 139 -19.54 -15.80 -0.51
C MET A 139 -18.37 -16.17 -1.43
N VAL A 140 -17.19 -15.60 -1.19
CA VAL A 140 -15.97 -15.94 -1.93
C VAL A 140 -15.64 -17.42 -1.72
N ILE A 141 -15.56 -17.87 -0.47
CA ILE A 141 -15.31 -19.27 -0.10
C ILE A 141 -16.35 -20.18 -0.76
N GLY A 142 -17.65 -19.88 -0.63
CA GLY A 142 -18.70 -20.68 -1.25
C GLY A 142 -18.56 -20.82 -2.77
N ALA A 143 -18.15 -19.75 -3.46
CA ALA A 143 -17.87 -19.77 -4.89
C ALA A 143 -16.65 -20.62 -5.24
N LEU A 144 -15.56 -20.51 -4.47
CA LEU A 144 -14.34 -21.31 -4.64
C LEU A 144 -14.64 -22.81 -4.46
N TYR A 145 -15.35 -23.18 -3.38
CA TYR A 145 -15.78 -24.56 -3.12
C TYR A 145 -16.61 -25.14 -4.27
N LYS A 146 -17.57 -24.34 -4.77
CA LYS A 146 -18.41 -24.74 -5.91
C LYS A 146 -17.58 -24.96 -7.18
N ARG A 147 -16.67 -24.04 -7.48
CA ARG A 147 -15.80 -24.10 -8.67
C ARG A 147 -14.88 -25.32 -8.64
N MET A 148 -14.32 -25.61 -7.48
CA MET A 148 -13.41 -26.73 -7.27
C MET A 148 -14.12 -28.09 -7.48
N LYS A 149 -15.32 -28.26 -6.91
CA LYS A 149 -16.14 -29.47 -7.14
C LYS A 149 -16.54 -29.69 -8.59
N GLN A 150 -16.77 -28.61 -9.35
CA GLN A 150 -17.12 -28.74 -10.78
C GLN A 150 -15.97 -29.33 -11.61
N ARG A 151 -14.72 -29.08 -11.24
CA ARG A 151 -13.53 -29.58 -11.93
C ARG A 151 -13.19 -31.03 -11.61
N GLU A 152 -13.69 -31.59 -10.51
CA GLU A 152 -13.51 -33.01 -10.19
C GLU A 152 -14.37 -33.95 -11.06
N HIS A 153 -15.39 -33.39 -11.72
CA HIS A 153 -16.33 -34.13 -12.57
C HIS A 153 -16.09 -33.96 -14.08
N GLU A 154 -15.10 -33.17 -14.46
CA GLU A 154 -14.63 -32.98 -15.85
C GLU A 154 -13.46 -33.92 -16.17
#